data_AF-A0A8S0H621-F1
#
_entry.id   AF-A0A8S0H621-F1
#
_cell.length_a   1.000
_cell.length_b   1.000
_cell.length_c   1.000
_cell.angle_alpha   90.00
_cell.angle_beta   90.00
_cell.angle_gamma   90.00
#
_symmetry.space_group_name_H-M   'P 1'
#
loop_
_entity.id
_entity.type
_entity.pdbx_description
1 polymer ?
#
loop_
_entity_poly.entity_id
_entity_poly.type
_entity_poly.pdbx_seq_one_letter_code
_entity_poly.pdbx_strand_id
1 'polypeptide(L)'
;MVRCWAWLCLCLLPGWVTAQDEPLRLAWKTAPDSELVSLSKTQVLSREPLPKDLQAPLGSVWKLFVYAWLVDTGAQEPAYACQGKSKEEVYCCAVGASIARDQALVRSCGLYFEPQRLQLSAADWRHYWQARNAPDWLQDLNQLQPQTRVPVAELLQVLALLPARTRPGACCWMWCSMPPTAL
;
A
#
# COMPACT_ATOMS: atom_id res chain seq x y z
N MET A 1 -33.19 38.86 -49.08
CA MET A 1 -33.66 38.47 -47.72
C MET A 1 -33.90 36.97 -47.80
N VAL A 2 -33.25 36.04 -47.09
CA VAL A 2 -32.87 35.93 -45.68
C VAL A 2 -31.75 34.88 -45.67
N ARG A 3 -30.47 35.26 -45.58
CA ARG A 3 -29.38 34.25 -45.47
C ARG A 3 -28.13 34.77 -44.76
N CYS A 4 -28.33 35.68 -43.79
CA CYS A 4 -27.26 36.27 -42.98
C CYS A 4 -27.39 35.90 -41.48
N TRP A 5 -28.29 34.98 -41.13
CA TRP A 5 -28.72 34.74 -39.74
C TRP A 5 -28.54 33.29 -39.28
N ALA A 6 -27.56 32.58 -39.84
CA ALA A 6 -27.22 31.22 -39.41
C ALA A 6 -25.88 31.13 -38.67
N TRP A 7 -25.07 32.19 -38.68
CA TRP A 7 -23.70 32.18 -38.15
C TRP A 7 -23.55 32.79 -36.74
N LEU A 8 -24.63 33.29 -36.15
CA LEU A 8 -24.60 33.97 -34.84
C LEU A 8 -25.02 33.09 -33.65
N CYS A 9 -25.46 31.84 -33.87
CA CYS A 9 -25.92 30.96 -32.80
C CYS A 9 -24.89 29.94 -32.30
N LEU A 10 -23.69 29.85 -32.90
CA LEU A 10 -22.71 28.81 -32.54
C LEU A 10 -21.78 29.19 -31.38
N CYS A 11 -21.87 30.41 -30.82
CA CYS A 11 -20.97 30.90 -29.77
C CYS A 11 -21.58 30.91 -28.36
N LEU A 12 -22.79 30.35 -28.16
CA LEU A 12 -23.53 30.42 -26.88
C LEU A 12 -23.65 29.07 -26.14
N LEU A 13 -22.79 28.10 -26.42
CA LEU A 13 -22.64 26.94 -25.55
C LEU A 13 -21.39 27.16 -24.69
N PRO A 14 -21.53 27.68 -23.44
CA PRO A 14 -20.50 27.44 -22.45
C PRO A 14 -20.49 25.92 -22.24
N GLY A 15 -19.53 25.25 -22.87
CA GLY A 15 -19.23 23.86 -22.56
C GLY A 15 -18.76 23.81 -21.12
N TRP A 16 -19.68 23.61 -20.18
CA TRP A 16 -19.37 23.22 -18.82
C TRP A 16 -18.81 21.81 -18.88
N VAL A 17 -17.52 21.70 -19.23
CA VAL A 17 -16.75 20.50 -18.97
C VAL A 17 -16.58 20.44 -17.45
N THR A 18 -17.52 19.76 -16.80
CA THR A 18 -17.32 19.32 -15.43
C THR A 18 -16.26 18.23 -15.49
N ALA A 19 -15.08 18.49 -14.92
CA ALA A 19 -14.12 17.44 -14.63
C ALA A 19 -14.81 16.48 -13.66
N GLN A 20 -15.30 15.35 -14.16
CA GLN A 20 -15.82 14.27 -13.33
C GLN A 20 -14.62 13.75 -12.52
N ASP A 21 -14.66 13.94 -11.20
CA ASP A 21 -13.69 13.31 -10.31
C ASP A 21 -13.80 11.79 -10.50
N GLU A 22 -12.71 11.13 -10.91
CA GLU A 22 -12.71 9.67 -11.03
C GLU A 22 -12.96 9.05 -9.65
N PRO A 23 -13.92 8.12 -9.51
CA PRO A 23 -14.24 7.53 -8.22
C PRO A 23 -13.07 6.74 -7.65
N LEU A 24 -12.80 6.94 -6.35
CA LEU A 24 -11.79 6.16 -5.64
C LEU A 24 -12.30 4.73 -5.46
N ARG A 25 -11.53 3.75 -5.92
CA ARG A 25 -11.85 2.32 -5.77
C ARG A 25 -11.02 1.72 -4.65
N LEU A 26 -11.69 1.13 -3.66
CA LEU A 26 -11.08 0.53 -2.48
C LEU A 26 -11.45 -0.96 -2.42
N ALA A 27 -10.46 -1.84 -2.37
CA ALA A 27 -10.69 -3.23 -2.06
C ALA A 27 -10.78 -3.41 -0.54
N TRP A 28 -11.87 -3.99 -0.06
CA TRP A 28 -12.17 -4.13 1.36
C TRP A 28 -12.38 -5.60 1.70
N LYS A 29 -11.68 -6.09 2.73
CA LYS A 29 -11.91 -7.45 3.27
C LYS A 29 -13.07 -7.39 4.26
N THR A 30 -14.27 -7.79 3.84
CA THR A 30 -15.36 -8.12 4.77
C THR A 30 -15.25 -9.61 5.13
N ALA A 31 -15.89 -10.05 6.22
CA ALA A 31 -16.02 -11.47 6.50
C ALA A 31 -17.43 -11.89 6.08
N PRO A 32 -17.63 -12.88 5.19
CA PRO A 32 -16.63 -13.83 4.65
C PRO A 32 -15.89 -13.37 3.36
N ASP A 33 -16.48 -12.48 2.56
CA ASP A 33 -16.02 -12.15 1.20
C ASP A 33 -15.23 -10.83 1.09
N SER A 34 -14.55 -10.59 -0.02
CA SER A 34 -13.94 -9.27 -0.27
C SER A 34 -14.81 -8.49 -1.26
N GLU A 35 -14.92 -7.18 -1.05
CA GLU A 35 -15.70 -6.28 -1.89
C GLU A 35 -14.80 -5.22 -2.54
N LEU A 36 -15.19 -4.76 -3.72
CA LEU A 36 -14.69 -3.54 -4.34
C LEU A 36 -15.71 -2.42 -4.08
N VAL A 37 -15.28 -1.40 -3.35
CA VAL A 37 -16.10 -0.24 -2.97
C VAL A 37 -15.68 0.95 -3.81
N SER A 38 -16.62 1.52 -4.56
CA SER A 38 -16.41 2.78 -5.28
C SER A 38 -16.89 3.94 -4.41
N LEU A 39 -16.05 4.93 -4.20
CA LEU A 39 -16.28 6.06 -3.32
C LEU A 39 -16.19 7.37 -4.12
N SER A 40 -17.09 8.31 -3.84
CA SER A 40 -16.84 9.72 -4.11
C SER A 40 -16.21 10.37 -2.88
N LYS A 41 -15.96 11.69 -2.95
CA LYS A 41 -15.49 12.48 -1.80
C LYS A 41 -16.44 12.45 -0.60
N THR A 42 -17.72 12.13 -0.79
CA THR A 42 -18.76 12.28 0.24
C THR A 42 -19.62 11.05 0.48
N GLN A 43 -19.61 10.06 -0.43
CA GLN A 43 -20.49 8.90 -0.33
C GLN A 43 -19.91 7.65 -0.97
N VAL A 44 -20.47 6.51 -0.57
CA VAL A 44 -20.30 5.23 -1.28
C VAL A 44 -21.18 5.25 -2.53
N LEU A 45 -20.58 4.99 -3.69
CA LEU A 45 -21.25 4.94 -4.98
C LEU A 45 -21.71 3.52 -5.34
N SER A 46 -20.84 2.52 -5.15
CA SER A 46 -21.17 1.11 -5.37
C SER A 46 -20.38 0.19 -4.45
N ARG A 47 -20.90 -1.02 -4.26
CA ARG A 47 -20.23 -2.16 -3.64
C ARG A 47 -20.44 -3.37 -4.53
N GLU A 48 -19.36 -3.97 -4.96
CA GLU A 48 -19.37 -5.11 -5.89
C GLU A 48 -18.48 -6.22 -5.32
N PRO A 49 -18.73 -7.50 -5.66
CA PRO A 49 -17.79 -8.57 -5.35
C PRO A 49 -16.40 -8.25 -5.92
N LEU A 50 -15.33 -8.52 -5.15
CA LEU A 50 -13.97 -8.29 -5.64
C LEU A 50 -13.69 -9.14 -6.88
N PRO A 51 -13.33 -8.54 -8.04
CA PRO A 51 -12.99 -9.30 -9.23
C PRO A 51 -11.78 -10.21 -9.00
N LYS A 52 -11.86 -11.47 -9.45
CA LYS A 52 -10.83 -12.49 -9.21
C LYS A 52 -9.50 -12.17 -9.90
N ASP A 53 -9.56 -11.43 -10.98
CA ASP A 53 -8.44 -11.03 -11.83
C ASP A 53 -7.91 -9.62 -11.50
N LEU A 54 -8.49 -8.93 -10.50
CA LEU A 54 -8.05 -7.60 -10.11
C LEU A 54 -6.62 -7.66 -9.56
N GLN A 55 -5.72 -6.92 -10.20
CA GLN A 55 -4.33 -6.79 -9.78
C GLN A 55 -3.93 -5.35 -9.50
N ALA A 56 -3.08 -5.15 -8.49
CA ALA A 56 -2.50 -3.85 -8.13
C ALA A 56 -0.99 -3.97 -7.92
N PRO A 57 -0.20 -2.91 -8.21
CA PRO A 57 1.20 -2.86 -7.81
C PRO A 57 1.30 -2.82 -6.28
N LEU A 58 2.33 -3.45 -5.71
CA LEU A 58 2.58 -3.42 -4.25
C LEU A 58 2.79 -2.00 -3.71
N GLY A 59 3.31 -1.08 -4.51
CA GLY A 59 3.54 0.31 -4.09
C GLY A 59 4.46 0.39 -2.87
N SER A 60 4.02 1.02 -1.79
CA SER A 60 4.79 1.04 -0.53
C SER A 60 4.47 -0.12 0.43
N VAL A 61 3.46 -0.95 0.11
CA VAL A 61 2.97 -2.02 1.00
C VAL A 61 4.01 -3.11 1.21
N TRP A 62 4.91 -3.34 0.26
CA TRP A 62 5.96 -4.37 0.38
C TRP A 62 6.82 -4.21 1.65
N LYS A 63 7.01 -2.97 2.13
CA LYS A 63 7.76 -2.65 3.35
C LYS A 63 7.15 -3.31 4.58
N LEU A 64 5.83 -3.49 4.61
CA LEU A 64 5.14 -4.17 5.72
C LEU A 64 5.56 -5.63 5.83
N PHE A 65 5.82 -6.31 4.70
CA PHE A 65 6.26 -7.70 4.69
C PHE A 65 7.70 -7.82 5.22
N VAL A 66 8.61 -6.94 4.78
CA VAL A 66 9.97 -6.90 5.33
C VAL A 66 9.96 -6.56 6.82
N TYR A 67 9.18 -5.53 7.20
CA TYR A 67 9.03 -5.15 8.61
C TYR A 67 8.53 -6.31 9.47
N ALA A 68 7.51 -7.03 9.03
CA ALA A 68 6.98 -8.20 9.73
C ALA A 68 8.05 -9.28 9.91
N TRP A 69 8.80 -9.61 8.85
CA TRP A 69 9.89 -10.58 8.93
C TRP A 69 10.98 -10.14 9.94
N LEU A 70 11.39 -8.88 9.93
CA LEU A 70 12.40 -8.33 10.86
C LEU A 70 11.92 -8.39 12.32
N VAL A 71 10.65 -8.10 12.57
CA VAL A 71 10.07 -8.16 13.92
C VAL A 71 9.92 -9.60 14.40
N ASP A 72 9.43 -10.50 13.55
CA ASP A 72 9.11 -11.87 13.95
C ASP A 72 10.34 -12.76 14.13
N THR A 73 11.40 -12.52 13.35
CA THR A 73 12.67 -13.24 13.45
C THR A 73 13.61 -12.63 14.50
N GLY A 74 13.29 -11.44 15.02
CA GLY A 74 14.17 -10.72 15.94
C GLY A 74 15.47 -10.25 15.31
N ALA A 75 15.52 -10.17 13.97
CA ALA A 75 16.68 -9.68 13.23
C ALA A 75 17.14 -8.33 13.78
N GLN A 76 18.46 -8.15 13.83
CA GLN A 76 19.10 -6.91 14.24
C GLN A 76 19.79 -6.31 13.02
N GLU A 77 19.38 -5.09 12.68
CA GLU A 77 19.92 -4.33 11.56
C GLU A 77 20.35 -2.94 12.04
N PRO A 78 21.42 -2.37 11.47
CA PRO A 78 21.81 -1.00 11.79
C PRO A 78 20.73 0.00 11.33
N ALA A 79 20.72 1.17 11.95
CA ALA A 79 19.96 2.31 11.43
C ALA A 79 20.41 2.66 9.99
N TYR A 80 19.52 3.25 9.19
CA TYR A 80 19.89 3.77 7.88
C TYR A 80 20.47 5.17 8.06
N ALA A 81 21.72 5.39 7.64
CA ALA A 81 22.38 6.70 7.69
C ALA A 81 22.19 7.43 6.35
N CYS A 82 21.57 8.60 6.39
CA CYS A 82 21.37 9.44 5.21
C CYS A 82 22.67 10.15 4.84
N GLN A 83 23.20 9.87 3.65
CA GLN A 83 24.49 10.41 3.19
C GLN A 83 24.32 11.46 2.08
N GLY A 84 23.08 11.78 1.70
CA GLY A 84 22.77 12.64 0.56
C GLY A 84 23.03 11.96 -0.79
N LYS A 85 23.07 10.62 -0.83
CA LYS A 85 23.48 9.85 -2.02
C LYS A 85 22.30 9.36 -2.86
N SER A 86 21.10 9.28 -2.27
CA SER A 86 19.88 8.91 -2.97
C SER A 86 18.82 10.01 -2.84
N LYS A 87 18.11 10.28 -3.95
CA LYS A 87 16.95 11.19 -3.96
C LYS A 87 15.82 10.67 -3.06
N GLU A 88 15.76 9.36 -2.84
CA GLU A 88 14.75 8.74 -1.97
C GLU A 88 15.00 9.00 -0.48
N GLU A 89 16.18 9.49 -0.09
CA GLU A 89 16.48 9.86 1.30
C GLU A 89 15.55 10.97 1.84
N VAL A 90 14.87 11.73 0.97
CA VAL A 90 13.82 12.69 1.36
C VAL A 90 12.70 12.03 2.19
N TYR A 91 12.43 10.75 1.94
CA TYR A 91 11.47 9.94 2.69
C TYR A 91 12.10 9.26 3.92
N CYS A 92 13.38 9.48 4.19
CA CYS A 92 14.15 8.82 5.25
C CYS A 92 14.62 9.78 6.34
N CYS A 93 15.57 10.67 6.05
CA CYS A 93 16.21 11.56 7.03
C CYS A 93 16.93 12.73 6.35
N ALA A 94 17.28 13.76 7.14
CA ALA A 94 18.21 14.78 6.68
C ALA A 94 19.63 14.19 6.53
N VAL A 95 20.45 14.78 5.66
CA VAL A 95 21.84 14.36 5.45
C VAL A 95 22.62 14.43 6.76
N GLY A 96 23.38 13.36 7.06
CA GLY A 96 24.14 13.20 8.31
C GLY A 96 23.34 12.64 9.48
N ALA A 97 22.01 12.56 9.37
CA ALA A 97 21.17 11.90 10.37
C ALA A 97 21.00 10.40 10.08
N SER A 98 20.33 9.69 10.99
CA SER A 98 19.97 8.29 10.81
C SER A 98 18.52 8.03 11.18
N ILE A 99 17.95 6.95 10.64
CA ILE A 99 16.58 6.52 10.91
C ILE A 99 16.55 5.03 11.26
N ALA A 100 15.84 4.69 12.33
CA ALA A 100 15.63 3.32 12.80
C ALA A 100 14.32 2.73 12.26
N ARG A 101 14.16 1.40 12.39
CA ARG A 101 13.10 0.58 11.78
C ARG A 101 11.70 1.19 11.82
N ASP A 102 11.20 1.49 13.01
CA ASP A 102 9.82 1.94 13.20
C ASP A 102 9.58 3.31 12.54
N GLN A 103 10.51 4.25 12.72
CA GLN A 103 10.45 5.56 12.09
C GLN A 103 10.56 5.44 10.56
N ALA A 104 11.40 4.53 10.07
CA ALA A 104 11.57 4.29 8.64
C ALA A 104 10.26 3.82 8.00
N LEU A 105 9.49 2.95 8.69
CA LEU A 105 8.19 2.52 8.20
C LEU A 105 7.19 3.67 8.14
N VAL A 106 7.08 4.46 9.22
CA VAL A 106 6.15 5.61 9.32
C VAL A 106 6.44 6.65 8.25
N ARG A 107 7.72 6.93 7.97
CA ARG A 107 8.12 7.86 6.90
C ARG A 107 8.10 7.24 5.50
N SER A 108 7.76 5.95 5.39
CA SER A 108 7.80 5.19 4.14
C SER A 108 9.18 5.17 3.46
N CYS A 109 10.25 5.18 4.25
CA CYS A 109 11.64 5.12 3.78
C CYS A 109 11.92 3.74 3.13
N GLY A 110 11.90 3.68 1.79
CA GLY A 110 12.17 2.46 1.02
C GLY A 110 13.56 1.89 1.24
N LEU A 111 14.56 2.77 1.24
CA LEU A 111 15.98 2.42 1.40
C LEU A 111 16.28 1.67 2.70
N TYR A 112 15.48 1.87 3.75
CA TYR A 112 15.64 1.10 4.98
C TYR A 112 15.30 -0.39 4.77
N PHE A 113 14.23 -0.68 4.03
CA PHE A 113 13.70 -2.04 3.90
C PHE A 113 14.29 -2.83 2.73
N GLU A 114 15.22 -2.26 1.96
CA GLU A 114 15.82 -2.93 0.80
C GLU A 114 16.45 -4.28 1.18
N PRO A 115 16.00 -5.40 0.57
CA PRO A 115 16.48 -6.72 0.94
C PRO A 115 18.00 -6.88 0.81
N GLN A 116 18.61 -6.25 -0.20
CA GLN A 116 20.06 -6.28 -0.42
C GLN A 116 20.82 -5.56 0.70
N ARG A 117 20.32 -4.39 1.15
CA ARG A 117 20.90 -3.66 2.30
C ARG A 117 20.84 -4.50 3.56
N LEU A 118 19.69 -5.14 3.79
CA LEU A 118 19.42 -5.97 4.95
C LEU A 118 20.06 -7.37 4.88
N GLN A 119 20.68 -7.71 3.75
CA GLN A 119 21.29 -9.03 3.49
C GLN A 119 20.32 -10.19 3.79
N LEU A 120 19.06 -10.03 3.39
CA LEU A 120 18.04 -11.05 3.65
C LEU A 120 18.36 -12.33 2.88
N SER A 121 18.40 -13.44 3.63
CA SER A 121 18.52 -14.79 3.06
C SER A 121 17.22 -15.16 2.33
N ALA A 122 17.32 -15.41 1.03
CA ALA A 122 16.17 -15.83 0.22
C ALA A 122 15.59 -17.17 0.70
N ALA A 123 16.41 -18.05 1.28
CA ALA A 123 15.96 -19.33 1.82
C ALA A 123 15.14 -19.12 3.12
N ASP A 124 15.66 -18.32 4.05
CA ASP A 124 14.97 -18.06 5.33
C ASP A 124 13.69 -17.23 5.12
N TRP A 125 13.73 -16.28 4.19
CA TRP A 125 12.56 -15.53 3.74
C TRP A 125 11.47 -16.46 3.21
N ARG A 126 11.82 -17.34 2.26
CA ARG A 126 10.89 -18.31 1.68
C ARG A 126 10.29 -19.20 2.76
N HIS A 127 11.13 -19.79 3.61
CA HIS A 127 10.67 -20.67 4.70
C HIS A 127 9.70 -19.95 5.65
N TYR A 128 10.01 -18.70 6.03
CA TYR A 128 9.15 -17.89 6.90
C TYR A 128 7.74 -17.67 6.32
N TRP A 129 7.66 -17.35 5.03
CA TRP A 129 6.38 -17.07 4.35
C TRP A 129 5.62 -18.34 3.97
N GLN A 130 6.32 -19.42 3.63
CA GLN A 130 5.73 -20.75 3.42
C GLN A 130 5.03 -21.26 4.67
N ALA A 131 5.64 -21.11 5.85
CA ALA A 131 5.03 -21.48 7.13
C ALA A 131 3.72 -20.72 7.44
N ARG A 132 3.44 -19.63 6.72
CA ARG A 132 2.22 -18.80 6.83
C ARG A 132 1.26 -18.98 5.66
N ASN A 133 1.48 -19.98 4.81
CA ASN A 133 0.69 -20.21 3.59
C ASN A 133 0.62 -18.98 2.68
N ALA A 134 1.70 -18.20 2.61
CA ALA A 134 1.76 -17.03 1.75
C ALA A 134 1.84 -17.41 0.26
N PRO A 135 1.33 -16.58 -0.65
CA PRO A 135 1.40 -16.81 -2.09
C PRO A 135 2.84 -16.75 -2.63
N ASP A 136 3.06 -17.36 -3.79
CA ASP A 136 4.39 -17.53 -4.39
C ASP A 136 5.12 -16.21 -4.63
N TRP A 137 4.40 -15.15 -5.03
CA TRP A 137 4.99 -13.82 -5.24
C TRP A 137 5.59 -13.23 -3.96
N LEU A 138 5.10 -13.64 -2.78
CA LEU A 138 5.65 -13.20 -1.51
C LEU A 138 6.80 -14.10 -1.04
N GLN A 139 6.77 -15.38 -1.42
CA GLN A 139 7.85 -16.33 -1.10
C GLN A 139 9.14 -16.05 -1.89
N ASP A 140 9.04 -15.42 -3.06
CA ASP A 140 10.18 -15.01 -3.87
C ASP A 140 10.60 -13.57 -3.56
N LEU A 141 11.74 -13.42 -2.87
CA LEU A 141 12.28 -12.12 -2.49
C LEU A 141 12.55 -11.20 -3.69
N ASN A 142 12.83 -11.76 -4.87
CA ASN A 142 13.07 -10.96 -6.08
C ASN A 142 11.79 -10.31 -6.61
N GLN A 143 10.62 -10.85 -6.26
CA GLN A 143 9.33 -10.29 -6.64
C GLN A 143 8.84 -9.22 -5.65
N LEU A 144 9.53 -9.02 -4.52
CA LEU A 144 9.16 -8.04 -3.51
C LEU A 144 9.59 -6.61 -3.92
N GLN A 145 8.96 -6.07 -4.94
CA GLN A 145 9.27 -4.75 -5.50
C GLN A 145 8.01 -3.88 -5.63
N PRO A 146 8.11 -2.54 -5.54
CA PRO A 146 6.96 -1.64 -5.64
C PRO A 146 6.07 -1.85 -6.87
N GLN A 147 6.69 -2.17 -8.00
CA GLN A 147 6.04 -2.33 -9.29
C GLN A 147 5.44 -3.72 -9.53
N THR A 148 5.75 -4.70 -8.68
CA THR A 148 5.20 -6.05 -8.80
C THR A 148 3.70 -5.99 -8.66
N ARG A 149 2.98 -6.46 -9.69
CA ARG A 149 1.53 -6.56 -9.68
C ARG A 149 1.14 -7.90 -9.06
N VAL A 150 0.25 -7.85 -8.09
CA VAL A 150 -0.24 -9.02 -7.35
C VAL A 150 -1.76 -9.07 -7.36
N PRO A 151 -2.37 -10.27 -7.29
CA PRO A 151 -3.81 -10.41 -7.09
C PRO A 151 -4.25 -9.69 -5.80
N VAL A 152 -5.22 -8.79 -5.92
CA VAL A 152 -5.70 -7.99 -4.77
C VAL A 152 -6.31 -8.90 -3.69
N ALA A 153 -6.96 -9.99 -4.09
CA ALA A 153 -7.50 -10.96 -3.16
C ALA A 153 -6.42 -11.62 -2.27
N GLU A 154 -5.29 -12.01 -2.87
CA GLU A 154 -4.15 -12.58 -2.13
C GLU A 154 -3.47 -11.52 -1.24
N LEU A 155 -3.32 -10.29 -1.76
CA LEU A 155 -2.77 -9.19 -0.98
C LEU A 155 -3.59 -8.94 0.30
N LEU A 156 -4.92 -8.87 0.18
CA LEU A 156 -5.81 -8.71 1.33
C LEU A 156 -5.73 -9.89 2.31
N GLN A 157 -5.59 -11.12 1.82
CA GLN A 157 -5.44 -12.30 2.67
C GLN A 157 -4.15 -12.24 3.49
N VAL A 158 -3.00 -11.92 2.87
CA VAL A 158 -1.74 -11.83 3.60
C VAL A 158 -1.74 -10.65 4.57
N LEU A 159 -2.28 -9.50 4.18
CA LEU A 159 -2.36 -8.33 5.06
C LEU A 159 -3.19 -8.61 6.32
N ALA A 160 -4.23 -9.45 6.22
CA ALA A 160 -5.03 -9.87 7.37
C ALA A 160 -4.25 -10.75 8.38
N LEU A 161 -3.09 -11.31 7.99
CA LEU A 161 -2.21 -12.09 8.87
C LEU A 161 -1.22 -11.20 9.64
N LEU A 162 -1.21 -9.88 9.39
CA LEU A 162 -0.33 -8.93 10.08
C LEU A 162 -1.04 -8.26 11.27
N PRO A 163 -0.38 -8.11 12.45
CA PRO A 163 0.97 -8.56 12.77
C PRO A 163 1.01 -10.07 13.08
N ALA A 164 2.00 -10.77 12.53
CA ALA A 164 2.14 -12.22 12.70
C ALA A 164 2.54 -12.66 14.12
N ARG A 165 2.90 -11.72 15.02
CA ARG A 165 2.91 -11.91 16.48
C ARG A 165 1.95 -10.94 17.17
N THR A 166 0.92 -11.47 17.80
CA THR A 166 0.19 -10.76 18.87
C THR A 166 1.04 -10.74 20.14
N ARG A 167 1.83 -9.68 20.35
CA ARG A 167 2.37 -9.38 21.68
C ARG A 167 1.23 -8.81 22.54
N PRO A 168 0.92 -9.37 23.72
CA PRO A 168 0.00 -8.70 24.64
C PRO A 168 0.61 -7.34 25.00
N GLY A 169 -0.09 -6.25 24.65
CA GLY A 169 0.36 -4.87 24.86
C GLY A 169 1.02 -4.18 23.65
N ALA A 170 1.27 -4.88 22.54
CA ALA A 170 1.67 -4.24 21.29
C ALA A 170 0.43 -3.91 20.46
N CYS A 171 -0.19 -2.76 20.74
CA CYS A 171 -1.20 -2.21 19.85
C CYS A 171 -0.57 -2.02 18.46
N CYS A 172 -1.23 -2.54 17.43
CA CYS A 172 -0.83 -2.31 16.05
C CYS A 172 -0.96 -0.80 15.77
N TRP A 173 0.15 -0.11 15.51
CA TRP A 173 0.15 1.34 15.21
C TRP A 173 -0.80 1.73 14.06
N MET A 174 -1.17 0.78 13.19
CA MET A 174 -2.10 1.03 12.08
C MET A 174 -3.59 1.00 12.50
N TRP A 175 -3.90 0.59 13.74
CA TRP A 175 -5.26 0.42 14.28
C TRP A 175 -5.50 1.25 15.56
N CYS A 176 -4.69 2.27 15.84
CA CYS A 176 -4.83 3.09 17.05
C CYS A 176 -5.90 4.21 16.99
N SER A 177 -6.72 4.29 15.94
CA SER A 177 -7.66 5.42 15.76
C SER A 177 -9.15 5.09 15.94
N MET A 178 -9.52 3.87 16.33
CA MET A 178 -10.91 3.55 16.66
C MET A 178 -11.05 3.25 18.16
N PRO A 179 -11.73 4.11 18.94
CA PRO A 179 -12.10 3.74 20.30
C PRO A 179 -13.10 2.57 20.25
N PRO A 180 -12.89 1.49 21.03
CA PRO A 180 -13.94 0.53 21.27
C PRO A 180 -14.97 1.18 22.20
N THR A 181 -16.24 0.79 22.04
CA THR A 181 -17.39 1.14 22.89
C THR A 181 -17.88 2.60 22.84
N ALA A 182 -18.93 2.82 22.06
CA ALA A 182 -20.20 3.22 22.68
C ALA A 182 -21.23 2.14 22.30
N LEU A 183 -21.50 1.26 23.27
CA LEU A 183 -22.78 0.56 23.39
C LEU A 183 -23.89 1.60 23.62
#